data_AF-A0A962IPU6-F1
#
_entry.id   AF-A0A962IPU6-F1
#
_cell.length_a   1.000
_cell.length_b   1.000
_cell.length_c   1.000
_cell.angle_alpha   90.00
_cell.angle_beta   90.00
_cell.angle_gamma   90.00
#
_symmetry.space_group_name_H-M   'P 1'
#
loop_
_entity.id
_entity.type
_entity.pdbx_description
1 polymer ?
#
loop_
_entity_poly.entity_id
_entity_poly.type
_entity_poly.pdbx_seq_one_letter_code
_entity_poly.pdbx_strand_id
1 'polypeptide(L)'
;MKRVLLGCCLWLGWVVAPPAAAAPTDLDPAFGGTGERADPFVTAGLVTRFDGRATAVSAAGRTYVVGGANGGATVEDAVIGVLEANGSIASSINGSGIALLGQARFEDLVLLPDGAVLACGLRYTSQTEHRWLVARFTPNLNLDPSFGNGGVVVGELAPRSVCHAIDWLSDGRVAIVGAGYVGADGEPGFLAVLDEQGVPDRGFAGSGIVQLAFASDSPAGADLAEGLDGSLWLSAG
;
A
#
# COMPACT_ATOMS: atom_id res chain seq x y z
N MET A 1 -15.64 -66.31 -48.86
CA MET A 1 -15.14 -65.70 -47.61
C MET A 1 -15.01 -64.20 -47.84
N LYS A 2 -15.78 -63.37 -47.13
CA LYS A 2 -15.88 -61.90 -47.31
C LYS A 2 -14.80 -61.18 -46.47
N ARG A 3 -14.28 -60.08 -47.04
CA ARG A 3 -13.22 -59.14 -46.60
C ARG A 3 -13.43 -58.57 -45.19
N VAL A 4 -12.34 -58.15 -44.51
CA VAL A 4 -12.13 -56.78 -43.96
C VAL A 4 -10.63 -56.49 -43.84
N LEU A 5 -10.14 -55.43 -44.51
CA LEU A 5 -8.86 -54.76 -44.22
C LEU A 5 -9.16 -53.67 -43.18
N LEU A 6 -8.55 -53.74 -41.98
CA LEU A 6 -8.62 -52.65 -41.01
C LEU A 6 -7.61 -51.57 -41.43
N GLY A 7 -8.13 -50.42 -41.87
CA GLY A 7 -7.34 -49.21 -42.05
C GLY A 7 -6.95 -48.64 -40.68
N CYS A 8 -5.66 -48.40 -40.50
CA CYS A 8 -5.14 -47.71 -39.33
C CYS A 8 -5.35 -46.20 -39.52
N CYS A 9 -6.40 -45.63 -38.91
CA CYS A 9 -6.56 -44.18 -38.83
C CYS A 9 -5.56 -43.63 -37.81
N LEU A 10 -4.43 -43.09 -38.29
CA LEU A 10 -3.64 -42.17 -37.48
C LEU A 10 -4.45 -40.89 -37.26
N TRP A 11 -5.00 -40.73 -36.07
CA TRP A 11 -5.44 -39.44 -35.57
C TRP A 11 -4.19 -38.60 -35.29
N LEU A 12 -3.83 -37.69 -36.21
CA LEU A 12 -2.96 -36.57 -35.90
C LEU A 12 -3.77 -35.59 -35.04
N GLY A 13 -3.88 -35.90 -33.75
CA GLY A 13 -4.29 -34.92 -32.76
C GLY A 13 -3.30 -33.78 -32.80
N TRP A 14 -3.75 -32.59 -33.20
CA TRP A 14 -2.99 -31.37 -33.01
C TRP A 14 -2.85 -31.16 -31.51
N VAL A 15 -1.71 -31.57 -30.95
CA VAL A 15 -1.28 -31.13 -29.64
C VAL A 15 -0.89 -29.67 -29.84
N VAL A 16 -1.82 -28.76 -29.56
CA VAL A 16 -1.48 -27.36 -29.33
C VAL A 16 -0.61 -27.38 -28.08
N ALA A 17 0.67 -27.08 -28.24
CA ALA A 17 1.54 -26.85 -27.10
C ALA A 17 0.87 -25.77 -26.23
N PRO A 18 0.75 -25.97 -24.91
CA PRO A 18 0.29 -24.89 -24.05
C PRO A 18 1.18 -23.66 -24.32
N PRO A 19 0.62 -22.44 -24.33
CA PRO A 19 1.43 -21.24 -24.51
C PRO A 19 2.60 -21.34 -23.54
N ALA A 20 3.82 -21.11 -24.06
CA ALA A 20 5.02 -21.14 -23.25
C ALA A 20 4.76 -20.25 -22.03
N ALA A 21 4.86 -20.83 -20.84
CA ALA A 21 4.77 -20.06 -19.61
C ALA A 21 5.82 -18.94 -19.71
N ALA A 22 5.41 -17.70 -19.42
CA ALA A 22 6.29 -16.55 -19.38
C ALA A 22 7.55 -16.91 -18.57
N ALA A 23 8.74 -16.55 -19.06
CA ALA A 23 9.95 -16.78 -18.28
C ALA A 23 9.85 -15.99 -16.97
N PRO A 24 10.53 -16.39 -15.87
CA PRO A 24 10.42 -15.71 -14.57
C PRO A 24 10.78 -14.20 -14.56
N THR A 25 11.38 -13.70 -15.63
CA THR A 25 11.76 -12.30 -15.82
C THR A 25 10.91 -11.56 -16.86
N ASP A 26 9.97 -12.26 -17.51
CA ASP A 26 9.07 -11.65 -18.49
C ASP A 26 7.92 -10.94 -17.77
N LEU A 27 7.44 -9.84 -18.35
CA LEU A 27 6.19 -9.23 -17.92
C LEU A 27 5.06 -10.25 -18.04
N ASP A 28 4.26 -10.43 -16.98
CA ASP A 28 3.19 -11.42 -16.93
C ASP A 28 2.04 -11.04 -17.87
N PRO A 29 1.87 -11.68 -19.04
CA PRO A 29 0.84 -11.29 -20.00
C PRO A 29 -0.59 -11.49 -19.46
N ALA A 30 -0.77 -12.27 -18.39
CA ALA A 30 -2.07 -12.41 -17.72
C ALA A 30 -2.49 -11.12 -17.00
N PHE A 31 -1.55 -10.23 -16.69
CA PHE A 31 -1.81 -8.92 -16.09
C PHE A 31 -2.04 -7.88 -17.19
N GLY A 32 -3.29 -7.46 -17.41
CA GLY A 32 -3.61 -6.42 -18.39
C GLY A 32 -3.37 -6.79 -19.86
N GLY A 33 -3.05 -8.05 -20.19
CA GLY A 33 -2.85 -8.54 -21.55
C GLY A 33 -1.44 -8.38 -22.11
N THR A 34 -0.67 -7.42 -21.59
CA THR A 34 0.73 -7.15 -21.96
C THR A 34 1.68 -7.18 -20.77
N GLY A 35 1.19 -7.52 -19.57
CA GLY A 35 1.92 -7.43 -18.31
C GLY A 35 2.03 -6.03 -17.73
N GLU A 36 1.30 -5.07 -18.30
CA GLU A 36 1.20 -3.70 -17.82
C GLU A 36 -0.26 -3.26 -17.76
N ARG A 37 -0.57 -2.36 -16.82
CA ARG A 37 -1.90 -1.75 -16.69
C ARG A 37 -1.73 -0.27 -16.37
N ALA A 38 -1.82 0.58 -17.40
CA ALA A 38 -1.78 2.02 -17.23
C ALA A 38 -3.14 2.55 -16.73
N ASP A 39 -3.11 3.30 -15.63
CA ASP A 39 -4.21 4.10 -15.08
C ASP A 39 -5.62 3.48 -15.14
N PRO A 40 -5.82 2.25 -14.64
CA PRO A 40 -7.11 1.57 -14.74
C PRO A 40 -8.23 2.34 -14.05
N PHE A 41 -7.93 2.97 -12.90
CA PHE A 41 -8.91 3.71 -12.09
C PHE A 41 -9.32 5.03 -12.74
N VAL A 42 -8.40 5.71 -13.43
CA VAL A 42 -8.69 6.94 -14.19
C VAL A 42 -9.50 6.61 -15.44
N THR A 43 -9.11 5.56 -16.16
CA THR A 43 -9.80 5.10 -17.38
C THR A 43 -11.23 4.66 -17.09
N ALA A 44 -11.46 4.05 -15.93
CA ALA A 44 -12.80 3.68 -15.44
C ALA A 44 -13.62 4.87 -14.92
N GLY A 45 -13.05 6.08 -14.86
CA GLY A 45 -13.73 7.28 -14.36
C GLY A 45 -13.95 7.29 -12.85
N LEU A 46 -13.23 6.46 -12.09
CA LEU A 46 -13.36 6.38 -10.62
C LEU A 46 -12.63 7.53 -9.91
N VAL A 47 -11.56 8.03 -10.54
CA VAL A 47 -10.77 9.19 -10.09
C VAL A 47 -10.34 10.01 -11.30
N THR A 48 -10.01 11.28 -11.10
CA THR A 48 -9.50 12.15 -12.17
C THR A 48 -7.98 12.02 -12.38
N ARG A 49 -7.27 11.52 -11.36
CA ARG A 49 -5.83 11.24 -11.37
C ARG A 49 -5.53 10.17 -10.32
N PHE A 50 -4.42 9.46 -10.48
CA PHE A 50 -3.91 8.51 -9.49
C PHE A 50 -2.38 8.57 -9.50
N ASP A 51 -1.77 9.13 -8.47
CA ASP A 51 -0.32 9.16 -8.25
C ASP A 51 0.06 8.05 -7.28
N GLY A 52 0.42 6.87 -7.81
CA GLY A 52 0.76 5.69 -7.01
C GLY A 52 2.13 5.84 -6.32
N ARG A 53 2.20 5.49 -5.03
CA ARG A 53 3.38 5.63 -4.17
C ARG A 53 3.95 4.30 -3.70
N ALA A 54 3.08 3.39 -3.27
CA ALA A 54 3.48 2.06 -2.82
C ALA A 54 2.49 0.99 -3.29
N THR A 55 2.98 -0.25 -3.36
CA THR A 55 2.20 -1.41 -3.73
C THR A 55 2.44 -2.59 -2.80
N ALA A 56 1.39 -3.36 -2.54
CA ALA A 56 1.46 -4.62 -1.84
C ALA A 56 0.62 -5.68 -2.55
N VAL A 57 1.06 -6.94 -2.48
CA VAL A 57 0.36 -8.06 -3.10
C VAL A 57 -0.12 -9.02 -2.02
N SER A 58 -1.42 -9.32 -1.99
CA SER A 58 -1.97 -10.29 -1.05
C SER A 58 -1.62 -11.72 -1.45
N ALA A 59 -1.75 -12.67 -0.52
CA ALA A 59 -1.57 -14.10 -0.81
C ALA A 59 -2.54 -14.63 -1.90
N ALA A 60 -3.66 -13.96 -2.11
CA ALA A 60 -4.62 -14.26 -3.19
C ALA A 60 -4.23 -13.66 -4.55
N GLY A 61 -3.10 -12.94 -4.63
CA GLY A 61 -2.60 -12.31 -5.84
C GLY A 61 -3.25 -10.96 -6.17
N ARG A 62 -4.02 -10.37 -5.26
CA ARG A 62 -4.56 -9.01 -5.47
C ARG A 62 -3.48 -7.98 -5.21
N THR A 63 -3.38 -6.99 -6.10
CA THR A 63 -2.46 -5.87 -5.96
C THR A 63 -3.20 -4.68 -5.37
N TYR A 64 -2.68 -4.17 -4.26
CA TYR A 64 -3.11 -2.93 -3.61
C TYR A 64 -2.11 -1.85 -3.98
N VAL A 65 -2.61 -0.69 -4.41
CA VAL A 65 -1.82 0.49 -4.74
C VAL A 65 -2.33 1.63 -3.89
N VAL A 66 -1.44 2.33 -3.19
CA VAL A 66 -1.79 3.55 -2.45
C VAL A 66 -1.12 4.78 -3.04
N GLY A 67 -1.68 5.95 -2.74
CA GLY A 67 -1.12 7.20 -3.22
C GLY A 67 -2.04 8.40 -3.02
N GLY A 68 -1.94 9.36 -3.94
CA GLY A 68 -2.83 10.51 -4.06
C GLY A 68 -3.78 10.38 -5.25
N ALA A 69 -5.04 10.75 -5.08
CA ALA A 69 -6.03 10.87 -6.14
C ALA A 69 -6.90 12.10 -5.94
N ASN A 70 -7.54 12.53 -7.02
CA ASN A 70 -8.41 13.71 -7.03
C ASN A 70 -7.70 14.98 -6.46
N GLY A 71 -8.38 16.12 -6.49
CA GLY A 71 -7.79 17.36 -5.97
C GLY A 71 -6.94 18.17 -6.96
N GLY A 72 -6.63 19.40 -6.54
CA GLY A 72 -5.94 20.42 -7.32
C GLY A 72 -4.43 20.44 -7.05
N ALA A 73 -3.78 21.58 -7.25
CA ALA A 73 -2.33 21.73 -7.07
C ALA A 73 -1.88 21.73 -5.58
N THR A 74 -2.80 21.80 -4.61
CA THR A 74 -2.46 22.08 -3.20
C THR A 74 -3.00 21.09 -2.18
N VAL A 75 -4.12 20.42 -2.47
CA VAL A 75 -4.73 19.40 -1.59
C VAL A 75 -5.29 18.28 -2.46
N GLU A 76 -5.00 17.05 -2.08
CA GLU A 76 -5.46 15.82 -2.73
C GLU A 76 -6.19 14.91 -1.74
N ASP A 77 -6.82 13.87 -2.26
CA ASP A 77 -7.42 12.80 -1.46
C ASP A 77 -6.49 11.58 -1.50
N ALA A 78 -6.31 10.90 -0.37
CA ALA A 78 -5.54 9.67 -0.37
C ALA A 78 -6.37 8.56 -1.01
N VAL A 79 -5.71 7.66 -1.73
CA VAL A 79 -6.39 6.59 -2.47
C VAL A 79 -5.80 5.23 -2.16
N ILE A 80 -6.67 4.23 -2.08
CA ILE A 80 -6.32 2.80 -2.19
C ILE A 80 -7.05 2.26 -3.40
N GLY A 81 -6.32 1.80 -4.42
CA GLY A 81 -6.87 1.09 -5.57
C GLY A 81 -6.50 -0.39 -5.50
N VAL A 82 -7.44 -1.28 -5.83
CA VAL A 82 -7.19 -2.72 -5.82
C VAL A 82 -7.44 -3.35 -7.18
N LEU A 83 -6.47 -4.12 -7.62
CA LEU A 83 -6.52 -4.93 -8.82
C LEU A 83 -6.57 -6.41 -8.44
N GLU A 84 -7.34 -7.18 -9.19
CA GLU A 84 -7.27 -8.63 -9.19
C GLU A 84 -5.92 -9.09 -9.79
N ALA A 85 -5.57 -10.36 -9.61
CA ALA A 85 -4.32 -10.93 -10.12
C ALA A 85 -4.13 -10.78 -11.65
N ASN A 86 -5.23 -10.65 -12.39
CA ASN A 86 -5.22 -10.40 -13.84
C ASN A 86 -5.13 -8.90 -14.22
N GLY A 87 -4.93 -8.02 -13.24
CA GLY A 87 -4.86 -6.57 -13.39
C GLY A 87 -6.19 -5.87 -13.64
N SER A 88 -7.33 -6.56 -13.60
CA SER A 88 -8.65 -5.91 -13.62
C SER A 88 -9.00 -5.29 -12.27
N ILE A 89 -9.83 -4.25 -12.26
CA ILE A 89 -10.24 -3.61 -11.00
C ILE A 89 -11.04 -4.60 -10.16
N ALA A 90 -10.67 -4.74 -8.89
CA ALA A 90 -11.36 -5.60 -7.93
C ALA A 90 -12.69 -4.96 -7.46
N SER A 91 -13.64 -4.78 -8.37
CA SER A 91 -14.93 -4.12 -8.12
C SER A 91 -15.81 -4.82 -7.08
N SER A 92 -15.49 -6.08 -6.75
CA SER A 92 -16.13 -6.81 -5.65
C SER A 92 -15.84 -6.19 -4.28
N ILE A 93 -14.72 -5.49 -4.14
CA ILE A 93 -14.35 -4.76 -2.93
C ILE A 93 -15.11 -3.43 -2.94
N ASN A 94 -15.89 -3.17 -1.88
CA ASN A 94 -16.78 -2.01 -1.69
C ASN A 94 -17.66 -1.59 -2.89
N GLY A 95 -17.83 -2.46 -3.90
CA GLY A 95 -18.55 -2.16 -5.14
C GLY A 95 -17.74 -1.35 -6.17
N SER A 96 -16.52 -0.91 -5.86
CA SER A 96 -15.73 -0.06 -6.76
C SER A 96 -14.25 -0.42 -6.86
N GLY A 97 -13.70 -1.17 -5.91
CA GLY A 97 -12.27 -1.50 -5.86
C GLY A 97 -11.38 -0.30 -5.51
N ILE A 98 -11.97 0.78 -5.01
CA ILE A 98 -11.27 1.99 -4.61
C ILE A 98 -11.77 2.52 -3.27
N ALA A 99 -10.88 2.99 -2.41
CA ALA A 99 -11.21 3.79 -1.25
C ALA A 99 -10.52 5.15 -1.31
N LEU A 100 -11.23 6.18 -0.85
CA LEU A 100 -10.73 7.55 -0.80
C LEU A 100 -10.78 8.07 0.63
N LEU A 101 -9.75 8.79 1.03
CA LEU A 101 -9.70 9.55 2.28
C LEU A 101 -9.42 11.02 1.95
N GLY A 102 -10.42 11.87 2.18
CA GLY A 102 -10.33 13.27 1.78
C GLY A 102 -9.21 14.04 2.49
N GLN A 103 -8.58 14.97 1.76
CA GLN A 103 -7.53 15.85 2.29
C GLN A 103 -6.36 15.07 2.90
N ALA A 104 -5.86 14.06 2.19
CA ALA A 104 -4.74 13.23 2.61
C ALA A 104 -3.91 12.77 1.40
N ARG A 105 -2.75 12.19 1.66
CA ARG A 105 -2.01 11.36 0.71
C ARG A 105 -1.40 10.18 1.46
N PHE A 106 -1.45 8.99 0.87
CA PHE A 106 -0.71 7.83 1.36
C PHE A 106 0.67 7.75 0.67
N GLU A 107 1.70 7.44 1.45
CA GLU A 107 3.05 7.19 0.95
C GLU A 107 3.35 5.68 0.94
N ASP A 108 2.81 4.93 1.91
CA ASP A 108 3.10 3.50 2.07
C ASP A 108 1.91 2.70 2.64
N LEU A 109 1.94 1.37 2.47
CA LEU A 109 0.94 0.45 3.01
C LEU A 109 1.54 -0.89 3.47
N VAL A 110 0.82 -1.55 4.38
CA VAL A 110 1.03 -2.95 4.74
C VAL A 110 -0.30 -3.71 4.77
N LEU A 111 -0.27 -4.97 4.35
CA LEU A 111 -1.42 -5.88 4.40
C LEU A 111 -1.37 -6.70 5.69
N LEU A 112 -2.48 -6.72 6.42
CA LEU A 112 -2.60 -7.49 7.66
C LEU A 112 -3.01 -8.93 7.35
N PRO A 113 -2.74 -9.89 8.27
CA PRO A 113 -3.10 -11.30 8.08
C PRO A 113 -4.60 -11.56 7.87
N ASP A 114 -5.45 -10.67 8.42
CA ASP A 114 -6.92 -10.72 8.26
C ASP A 114 -7.42 -10.12 6.93
N GLY A 115 -6.51 -9.58 6.12
CA GLY A 115 -6.79 -8.90 4.86
C GLY A 115 -7.12 -7.41 5.00
N ALA A 116 -7.07 -6.84 6.21
CA ALA A 116 -7.13 -5.40 6.40
C ALA A 116 -5.88 -4.72 5.81
N VAL A 117 -6.00 -3.42 5.59
CA VAL A 117 -4.91 -2.58 5.06
C VAL A 117 -4.61 -1.51 6.08
N LEU A 118 -3.34 -1.39 6.47
CA LEU A 118 -2.83 -0.18 7.09
C LEU A 118 -2.14 0.65 6.01
N ALA A 119 -2.45 1.93 5.95
CA ALA A 119 -1.80 2.87 5.05
C ALA A 119 -1.35 4.10 5.83
N CYS A 120 -0.17 4.61 5.53
CA CYS A 120 0.36 5.79 6.19
C CYS A 120 0.73 6.89 5.19
N GLY A 121 0.84 8.12 5.69
CA GLY A 121 1.24 9.26 4.88
C GLY A 121 1.01 10.57 5.61
N LEU A 122 0.34 11.51 4.96
CA LEU A 122 0.02 12.83 5.51
C LEU A 122 -1.45 13.20 5.37
N ARG A 123 -1.93 14.00 6.34
CA ARG A 123 -3.24 14.62 6.38
C ARG A 123 -3.08 16.13 6.30
N TYR A 124 -3.72 16.78 5.34
CA TYR A 124 -3.71 18.25 5.25
C TYR A 124 -4.56 18.84 6.38
N THR A 125 -3.97 19.73 7.17
CA THR A 125 -4.68 20.54 8.19
C THR A 125 -4.93 21.97 7.71
N SER A 126 -4.14 22.43 6.74
CA SER A 126 -4.35 23.66 5.98
C SER A 126 -3.70 23.52 4.59
N GLN A 127 -3.66 24.60 3.81
CA GLN A 127 -2.96 24.60 2.51
C GLN A 127 -1.43 24.51 2.66
N THR A 128 -0.88 24.79 3.83
CA THR A 128 0.57 24.87 4.09
C THR A 128 1.03 23.97 5.23
N GLU A 129 0.10 23.25 5.86
CA GLU A 129 0.34 22.39 7.01
C GLU A 129 -0.30 21.02 6.80
N HIS A 130 0.43 20.00 7.25
CA HIS A 130 0.01 18.62 7.16
C HIS A 130 0.60 17.83 8.31
N ARG A 131 -0.08 16.78 8.74
CA ARG A 131 0.36 15.95 9.86
C ARG A 131 0.49 14.51 9.40
N TRP A 132 1.40 13.75 10.00
CA TRP A 132 1.50 12.35 9.69
C TRP A 132 0.19 11.65 10.06
N LEU A 133 -0.15 10.63 9.27
CA LEU A 133 -1.41 9.92 9.36
C LEU A 133 -1.15 8.41 9.25
N VAL A 134 -1.96 7.63 9.96
CA VAL A 134 -2.14 6.19 9.73
C VAL A 134 -3.63 5.91 9.64
N ALA A 135 -4.08 5.22 8.61
CA ALA A 135 -5.45 4.79 8.45
C ALA A 135 -5.53 3.27 8.34
N ARG A 136 -6.51 2.67 9.02
CA ARG A 136 -6.83 1.25 8.91
C ARG A 136 -8.12 1.07 8.13
N PHE A 137 -8.08 0.18 7.15
CA PHE A 137 -9.22 -0.23 6.36
C PHE A 137 -9.49 -1.72 6.57
N THR A 138 -10.75 -2.07 6.68
CA THR A 138 -11.23 -3.45 6.65
C THR A 138 -10.86 -4.14 5.32
N PRO A 139 -10.95 -5.48 5.22
CA PRO A 139 -10.70 -6.18 3.95
C PRO A 139 -11.59 -5.75 2.78
N ASN A 140 -12.75 -5.15 3.09
CA ASN A 140 -13.66 -4.58 2.11
C ASN A 140 -13.41 -3.07 1.88
N LEU A 141 -12.24 -2.54 2.27
CA LEU A 141 -11.82 -1.15 2.14
C LEU A 141 -12.76 -0.09 2.72
N ASN A 142 -13.51 -0.44 3.77
CA ASN A 142 -14.16 0.56 4.62
C ASN A 142 -13.21 0.93 5.76
N LEU A 143 -13.18 2.20 6.19
CA LEU A 143 -12.45 2.61 7.39
C LEU A 143 -12.86 1.76 8.58
N ASP A 144 -11.87 1.27 9.34
CA ASP A 144 -12.09 0.42 10.51
C ASP A 144 -12.33 1.28 11.76
N PRO A 145 -13.56 1.38 12.28
CA PRO A 145 -13.85 2.25 13.43
C PRO A 145 -13.17 1.81 14.74
N SER A 146 -12.56 0.62 14.79
CA SER A 146 -11.80 0.15 15.97
C SER A 146 -10.38 0.73 16.04
N PHE A 147 -9.90 1.39 14.99
CA PHE A 147 -8.58 1.99 14.93
C PHE A 147 -8.65 3.51 15.04
N GLY A 148 -7.94 4.08 16.01
CA GLY A 148 -7.90 5.52 16.24
C GLY A 148 -9.28 6.16 16.34
N ASN A 149 -9.45 7.32 15.69
CA ASN A 149 -10.72 8.01 15.59
C ASN A 149 -11.39 7.73 14.24
N GLY A 150 -12.31 6.77 14.21
CA GLY A 150 -13.07 6.43 13.00
C GLY A 150 -12.21 5.80 11.89
N GLY A 151 -11.17 5.06 12.26
CA GLY A 151 -10.24 4.40 11.34
C GLY A 151 -8.97 5.19 11.04
N VAL A 152 -8.76 6.33 11.70
CA VAL A 152 -7.63 7.21 11.42
C VAL A 152 -6.95 7.68 12.71
N VAL A 153 -5.62 7.60 12.71
CA VAL A 153 -4.74 8.27 13.65
C VAL A 153 -4.04 9.41 12.93
N VAL A 154 -4.07 10.60 13.52
CA VAL A 154 -3.32 11.77 13.05
C VAL A 154 -2.44 12.22 14.19
N GLY A 155 -1.13 12.26 13.97
CA GLY A 155 -0.21 12.63 15.03
C GLY A 155 0.14 14.11 15.08
N GLU A 156 0.62 14.51 16.24
CA GLU A 156 1.04 15.89 16.52
C GLU A 156 2.51 15.88 16.96
N LEU A 157 3.41 15.67 16.00
CA LEU A 157 4.85 15.78 16.26
C LEU A 157 5.38 17.18 15.94
N ALA A 158 4.96 17.72 14.80
CA ALA A 158 5.40 19.01 14.28
C ALA A 158 4.31 19.65 13.40
N PRO A 159 4.36 20.98 13.14
CA PRO A 159 3.39 21.67 12.27
C PRO A 159 3.32 21.11 10.86
N ARG A 160 4.41 20.52 10.36
CA ARG A 160 4.39 19.65 9.19
C ARG A 160 5.02 18.32 9.52
N SER A 161 4.34 17.22 9.24
CA SER A 161 4.92 15.90 9.39
C SER A 161 4.30 14.91 8.41
N VAL A 162 5.09 13.92 8.02
CA VAL A 162 4.71 12.88 7.06
C VAL A 162 5.21 11.54 7.56
N CYS A 163 4.38 10.50 7.42
CA CYS A 163 4.83 9.12 7.53
C CYS A 163 5.32 8.65 6.17
N HIS A 164 6.54 8.11 6.10
CA HIS A 164 7.15 7.63 4.87
C HIS A 164 7.03 6.12 4.70
N ALA A 165 7.16 5.36 5.79
CA ALA A 165 7.02 3.91 5.76
C ALA A 165 6.30 3.40 7.01
N ILE A 166 5.61 2.28 6.85
CA ILE A 166 4.80 1.63 7.89
C ILE A 166 5.04 0.12 7.87
N ASP A 167 5.14 -0.48 9.06
CA ASP A 167 5.21 -1.93 9.21
C ASP A 167 4.24 -2.44 10.28
N TRP A 168 3.73 -3.65 10.07
CA TRP A 168 2.91 -4.39 11.02
C TRP A 168 3.79 -5.43 11.72
N LEU A 169 4.03 -5.22 13.00
CA LEU A 169 4.96 -6.04 13.77
C LEU A 169 4.32 -7.38 14.14
N SER A 170 5.18 -8.38 14.31
CA SER A 170 4.80 -9.75 14.68
C SER A 170 4.01 -9.86 15.99
N ASP A 171 4.13 -8.87 16.87
CA ASP A 171 3.41 -8.74 18.14
C ASP A 171 2.08 -7.97 18.05
N GLY A 172 1.69 -7.53 16.86
CA GLY A 172 0.46 -6.80 16.59
C GLY A 172 0.57 -5.28 16.71
N ARG A 173 1.75 -4.74 17.04
CA ARG A 173 1.98 -3.29 17.03
C ARG A 173 2.19 -2.77 15.62
N VAL A 174 2.05 -1.46 15.46
CA VAL A 174 2.31 -0.74 14.22
C VAL A 174 3.52 0.14 14.43
N ALA A 175 4.52 0.05 13.55
CA ALA A 175 5.66 0.94 13.58
C ALA A 175 5.65 1.84 12.34
N ILE A 176 5.96 3.12 12.52
CA ILE A 176 6.03 4.09 11.43
C ILE A 176 7.31 4.91 11.52
N VAL A 177 7.91 5.20 10.38
CA VAL A 177 9.03 6.14 10.25
C VAL A 177 8.63 7.30 9.35
N GLY A 178 9.10 8.50 9.70
CA GLY A 178 8.72 9.70 8.98
C GLY A 178 9.59 10.90 9.30
N ALA A 179 9.18 12.07 8.80
CA ALA A 179 9.84 13.36 9.03
C ALA A 179 8.87 14.36 9.69
N GLY A 180 9.40 15.24 10.52
CA GLY A 180 8.66 16.38 11.08
C GLY A 180 9.41 17.70 10.91
N TYR A 181 8.84 18.66 10.19
CA TYR A 181 9.41 20.00 10.01
C TYR A 181 9.20 20.87 11.25
N VAL A 182 10.29 21.26 11.91
CA VAL A 182 10.28 22.10 13.13
C VAL A 182 10.78 23.53 12.89
N GLY A 183 10.83 24.00 11.64
CA GLY A 183 11.25 25.37 11.33
C GLY A 183 12.74 25.43 11.00
N ALA A 184 13.50 26.25 11.73
CA ALA A 184 14.94 26.44 11.48
C ALA A 184 15.78 25.19 11.79
N ASP A 185 15.22 24.24 12.54
CA ASP A 185 15.89 23.02 13.00
C ASP A 185 15.78 21.85 11.99
N GLY A 186 15.25 22.09 10.79
CA GLY A 186 15.15 21.10 9.71
C GLY A 186 13.93 20.17 9.80
N GLU A 187 14.03 19.01 9.16
CA GLU A 187 13.02 17.95 9.12
C GLU A 187 13.53 16.68 9.84
N PRO A 188 13.73 16.71 11.17
CA PRO A 188 14.16 15.53 11.90
C PRO A 188 13.26 14.33 11.63
N GLY A 189 13.91 13.17 11.47
CA GLY A 189 13.21 11.90 11.40
C GLY A 189 12.56 11.55 12.73
N PHE A 190 11.55 10.68 12.68
CA PHE A 190 10.97 10.07 13.86
C PHE A 190 10.63 8.61 13.62
N LEU A 191 10.61 7.83 14.70
CA LEU A 191 9.99 6.51 14.76
C LEU A 191 8.88 6.58 15.80
N ALA A 192 7.67 6.18 15.41
CA ALA A 192 6.56 5.98 16.33
C ALA A 192 6.10 4.52 16.33
N VAL A 193 5.75 4.02 17.51
CA VAL A 193 5.16 2.69 17.70
C VAL A 193 3.78 2.88 18.32
N LEU A 194 2.79 2.27 17.69
CA LEU A 194 1.40 2.25 18.10
C LEU A 194 0.98 0.81 18.43
N ASP A 195 -0.04 0.63 19.26
CA ASP A 195 -0.71 -0.65 19.40
C ASP A 195 -1.63 -0.98 18.20
N GLU A 196 -2.24 -2.15 18.22
CA GLU A 196 -3.14 -2.64 17.16
C GLU A 196 -4.40 -1.76 16.96
N GLN A 197 -4.74 -0.92 17.95
CA GLN A 197 -5.82 0.06 17.90
C GLN A 197 -5.33 1.47 17.51
N GLY A 198 -4.03 1.65 17.26
CA GLY A 198 -3.44 2.92 16.84
C GLY A 198 -3.14 3.88 17.99
N VAL A 199 -3.13 3.41 19.24
CA VAL A 199 -2.73 4.22 20.41
C VAL A 199 -1.20 4.17 20.55
N PRO A 200 -0.51 5.30 20.79
CA PRO A 200 0.94 5.29 21.00
C PRO A 200 1.37 4.36 22.15
N ASP A 201 2.29 3.45 21.86
CA ASP A 201 2.84 2.50 22.82
C ASP A 201 3.80 3.22 23.78
N ARG A 202 3.30 3.58 24.96
CA ARG A 202 4.12 4.26 25.98
C ARG A 202 5.25 3.41 26.56
N GLY A 203 5.26 2.10 26.33
CA GLY A 203 6.41 1.24 26.65
C GLY A 203 7.62 1.54 25.76
N PHE A 204 7.38 2.06 24.55
CA PHE A 204 8.42 2.50 23.63
C PHE A 204 8.78 3.97 23.87
N ALA A 205 10.05 4.26 24.18
CA ALA A 205 10.58 5.61 24.40
C ALA A 205 9.79 6.49 25.41
N GLY A 206 8.94 5.90 26.25
CA GLY A 206 8.08 6.58 27.24
C GLY A 206 6.87 7.33 26.66
N SER A 207 6.91 7.70 25.38
CA SER A 207 5.87 8.47 24.69
C SER A 207 5.25 7.73 23.49
N GLY A 208 5.81 6.59 23.09
CA GLY A 208 5.51 5.91 21.84
C GLY A 208 6.20 6.52 20.62
N ILE A 209 6.98 7.60 20.77
CA ILE A 209 7.65 8.28 19.67
C ILE A 209 9.08 8.67 20.08
N VAL A 210 10.04 8.41 19.21
CA VAL A 210 11.42 8.88 19.36
C VAL A 210 11.84 9.69 18.15
N GLN A 211 12.54 10.80 18.38
CA GLN A 211 13.17 11.57 17.32
C GLN A 211 14.48 10.89 16.91
N LEU A 212 14.68 10.74 15.61
CA LEU A 212 15.86 10.12 15.03
C LEU A 212 16.84 11.20 14.57
N ALA A 213 18.12 11.00 14.90
CA ALA A 213 19.20 11.83 14.39
C ALA A 213 19.75 11.20 13.10
N PHE A 214 19.04 11.39 11.98
CA PHE A 214 19.62 11.10 10.67
C PHE A 214 20.65 12.18 10.31
N ALA A 215 21.73 11.80 9.62
CA ALA A 215 22.85 12.70 9.30
C ALA A 215 22.56 13.65 8.12
N SER A 216 21.43 13.47 7.42
CA SER A 216 20.94 14.31 6.33
C SER A 216 19.64 15.01 6.75
N ASP A 217 19.46 16.26 6.29
CA ASP A 217 18.35 17.13 6.66
C ASP A 217 16.97 16.71 6.09
N SER A 218 16.84 15.51 5.50
CA SER A 218 15.56 15.01 5.00
C SER A 218 15.55 13.47 4.93
N PRO A 219 14.71 12.77 5.70
CA PRO A 219 14.54 11.31 5.61
C PRO A 219 13.61 10.92 4.45
N ALA A 220 13.60 11.69 3.35
CA ALA A 220 12.84 11.36 2.16
C ALA A 220 13.37 10.02 1.58
N GLY A 221 12.53 8.99 1.60
CA GLY A 221 12.92 7.62 1.25
C GLY A 221 13.35 6.76 2.45
N ALA A 222 12.98 7.16 3.67
CA ALA A 222 13.11 6.27 4.81
C ALA A 222 12.23 5.04 4.67
N ASP A 223 12.76 3.90 5.11
CA ASP A 223 12.11 2.59 5.07
C ASP A 223 12.30 1.87 6.40
N LEU A 224 11.39 0.95 6.72
CA LEU A 224 11.33 0.22 7.97
C LEU A 224 11.06 -1.26 7.69
N ALA A 225 11.77 -2.14 8.40
CA ALA A 225 11.46 -3.57 8.41
C ALA A 225 11.73 -4.22 9.78
N GLU A 226 10.91 -5.18 10.17
CA GLU A 226 11.18 -6.08 11.29
C GLU A 226 12.13 -7.22 10.90
N GLY A 227 13.20 -7.41 11.68
CA GLY A 227 14.10 -8.55 11.58
C GLY A 227 13.49 -9.81 12.22
N LEU A 228 14.00 -10.99 11.85
CA LEU A 228 13.50 -12.28 12.38
C LEU A 228 13.66 -12.44 13.91
N ASP A 229 14.47 -11.61 14.54
CA ASP A 229 14.68 -11.53 15.99
C ASP A 229 13.78 -10.50 16.69
N GLY A 230 12.88 -9.84 15.95
CA GLY A 230 11.99 -8.78 16.44
C GLY A 230 12.65 -7.39 16.53
N SER A 231 13.86 -7.23 16.01
CA SER A 231 14.52 -5.92 15.93
C SER A 231 13.96 -5.07 14.79
N LEU A 232 13.87 -3.76 14.97
CA LEU A 232 13.47 -2.82 13.90
C LEU A 232 14.70 -2.30 13.16
N TRP A 233 14.67 -2.40 11.83
CA TRP A 233 15.71 -1.95 10.92
C TRP A 233 15.19 -0.71 10.19
N LEU A 234 15.97 0.36 10.25
CA LEU A 234 15.62 1.65 9.63
C LEU A 234 16.68 1.99 8.59
N SER A 235 16.25 2.42 7.42
CA SER A 235 17.12 3.12 6.47
C SER A 235 16.61 4.54 6.22
N ALA A 236 17.52 5.46 5.94
CA ALA A 236 17.22 6.80 5.45
C ALA A 236 18.29 7.20 4.42
N GLY A 237 17.88 7.97 3.41
CA GLY A 237 18.71 8.41 2.28
C GLY A 237 19.60 9.61 2.56
#